data_AF-A0A379IAD0-F1
#
_entry.id   AF-A0A379IAD0-F1
#
_cell.length_a   1.000
_cell.length_b   1.000
_cell.length_c   1.000
_cell.angle_alpha   90.00
_cell.angle_beta   90.00
_cell.angle_gamma   90.00
#
_symmetry.space_group_name_H-M   'P 1'
#
loop_
_entity.id
_entity.type
_entity.pdbx_description
1 polymer ?
#
loop_
_entity_poly.entity_id
_entity_poly.type
_entity_poly.pdbx_seq_one_letter_code
_entity_poly.pdbx_strand_id
1 'polypeptide(L)'
;MTDPHPTRRPVLARPTGDDWRRLRERHGLTQNDLAALVYRSPDAVKKWEQDRGDGDLACWHLALLLLGELGRKKRRANGRREGAEIAPDRADADSATGEAP
;
A
#
# COMPACT_ATOMS: atom_id res chain seq x y z
N MET A 1 -14.45 32.37 3.01
CA MET A 1 -13.31 32.05 2.14
C MET A 1 -13.08 30.55 2.25
N THR A 2 -13.67 29.79 1.33
CA THR A 2 -13.73 28.33 1.38
C THR A 2 -12.44 27.75 0.82
N ASP A 3 -11.78 26.94 1.64
CA ASP A 3 -10.62 26.12 1.27
C ASP A 3 -10.96 25.25 0.04
N PRO A 4 -10.20 25.31 -1.07
CA PRO A 4 -10.43 24.43 -2.20
C PRO A 4 -9.96 23.02 -1.81
N HIS A 5 -10.90 22.18 -1.38
CA HIS A 5 -10.69 20.75 -1.27
C HIS A 5 -9.94 20.23 -2.50
N PRO A 6 -8.85 19.46 -2.35
CA PRO A 6 -8.25 18.79 -3.48
C PRO A 6 -9.28 17.79 -4.00
N THR A 7 -9.93 18.14 -5.10
CA THR A 7 -10.81 17.26 -5.87
C THR A 7 -9.99 16.03 -6.20
N ARG A 8 -10.22 14.94 -5.46
CA ARG A 8 -9.68 13.62 -5.78
C ARG A 8 -10.02 13.36 -7.24
N ARG A 9 -9.02 13.43 -8.13
CA ARG A 9 -9.20 13.08 -9.54
C ARG A 9 -9.89 11.71 -9.59
N PRO A 10 -10.88 11.53 -10.47
CA PRO A 10 -11.51 10.24 -10.64
C PRO A 10 -10.43 9.22 -10.98
N VAL A 11 -10.43 8.10 -10.26
CA VAL A 11 -9.43 7.02 -10.36
C VAL A 11 -9.32 6.43 -11.78
N LEU A 12 -10.29 6.75 -12.64
CA LEU A 12 -10.49 6.20 -14.00
C LEU A 12 -10.12 7.16 -15.13
N ALA A 13 -9.57 8.35 -14.85
CA ALA A 13 -9.06 9.24 -15.90
C ALA A 13 -7.70 8.72 -16.43
N ARG A 14 -7.39 9.01 -17.70
CA ARG A 14 -6.03 8.78 -18.22
C ARG A 14 -5.01 9.51 -17.34
N PRO A 15 -3.95 8.85 -16.87
CA PRO A 15 -2.94 9.51 -16.06
C PRO A 15 -2.13 10.48 -16.91
N THR A 16 -1.78 11.61 -16.31
CA THR A 16 -0.78 12.56 -16.84
C THR A 16 0.64 12.08 -16.50
N GLY A 17 1.67 12.65 -17.14
CA GLY A 17 3.06 12.33 -16.80
C GLY A 17 3.40 12.62 -15.34
N ASP A 18 2.83 13.68 -14.78
CA ASP A 18 2.91 14.00 -13.35
C ASP A 18 2.29 12.91 -12.45
N ASP A 19 1.20 12.28 -12.88
CA ASP A 19 0.54 11.21 -12.09
C ASP A 19 1.46 9.99 -11.96
N TRP A 20 2.16 9.61 -13.04
CA TRP A 20 3.17 8.55 -13.03
C TRP A 20 4.36 8.88 -12.13
N ARG A 21 4.89 10.10 -12.23
CA ARG A 21 5.99 10.56 -11.39
C ARG A 21 5.62 10.52 -9.91
N ARG A 22 4.44 11.05 -9.56
CA ARG A 22 3.93 11.05 -8.18
C ARG A 22 3.64 9.66 -7.66
N LEU A 23 3.18 8.73 -8.50
CA LEU A 23 2.99 7.34 -8.12
C LEU A 23 4.34 6.69 -7.75
N ARG A 24 5.34 6.89 -8.61
CA ARG A 24 6.69 6.37 -8.39
C ARG A 24 7.34 6.91 -7.11
N GLU A 25 7.30 8.24 -6.92
CA GLU A 25 7.87 8.91 -5.75
C GLU A 25 7.20 8.47 -4.44
N ARG A 26 5.88 8.34 -4.42
CA ARG A 26 5.13 7.88 -3.22
C ARG A 26 5.53 6.50 -2.75
N HIS A 27 5.87 5.62 -3.68
CA HIS A 27 6.26 4.24 -3.38
C HIS A 27 7.78 4.02 -3.38
N GLY A 28 8.58 5.09 -3.55
CA GLY A 28 10.04 5.01 -3.58
C GLY A 28 10.60 4.17 -4.74
N LEU A 29 9.88 4.08 -5.85
CA LEU A 29 10.23 3.23 -6.98
C LEU A 29 11.19 3.94 -7.95
N THR A 30 12.02 3.17 -8.66
CA THR A 30 12.72 3.67 -9.86
C THR A 30 11.84 3.56 -11.10
N GLN A 31 12.23 4.21 -12.21
CA GLN A 31 11.53 4.05 -13.50
C GLN A 31 11.57 2.59 -13.97
N ASN A 32 12.65 1.87 -13.66
CA ASN A 32 12.79 0.46 -14.01
C ASN A 32 11.87 -0.43 -13.18
N ASP A 33 11.75 -0.17 -11.87
CA ASP A 33 10.85 -0.92 -11.00
C ASP A 33 9.38 -0.74 -11.41
N LEU A 34 9.01 0.51 -11.71
CA LEU A 34 7.66 0.80 -12.20
C LEU A 34 7.39 0.13 -13.55
N ALA A 35 8.38 0.12 -14.46
CA ALA A 35 8.28 -0.54 -15.75
C ALA A 35 8.12 -2.06 -15.61
N ALA A 36 8.91 -2.69 -14.73
CA ALA A 36 8.80 -4.11 -14.42
C ALA A 36 7.43 -4.45 -13.83
N LEU A 37 6.90 -3.60 -12.96
CA LEU A 37 5.61 -3.78 -12.30
C LEU A 37 4.43 -3.75 -13.29
N VAL A 38 4.53 -2.97 -14.37
CA VAL A 38 3.48 -2.90 -15.42
C VAL A 38 3.83 -3.68 -16.70
N TYR A 39 4.87 -4.53 -16.66
CA TYR A 39 5.34 -5.33 -17.80
C TYR A 39 5.61 -4.49 -19.07
N ARG A 40 6.34 -3.38 -18.89
CA ARG A 40 6.74 -2.46 -19.95
C ARG A 40 8.23 -2.16 -19.88
N SER A 41 8.72 -1.49 -20.91
CA SER A 41 10.11 -1.02 -20.94
C SER A 41 10.26 0.28 -20.13
N PRO A 42 11.45 0.52 -19.54
CA PRO A 42 11.73 1.77 -18.83
C PRO A 42 11.61 3.01 -19.74
N ASP A 43 11.90 2.88 -21.04
CA ASP A 43 11.65 3.93 -22.03
C ASP A 43 10.17 4.31 -22.17
N ALA A 44 9.25 3.34 -22.02
CA ALA A 44 7.82 3.64 -22.04
C ALA A 44 7.42 4.51 -20.83
N VAL A 45 7.90 4.15 -19.64
CA VAL A 45 7.67 4.94 -18.42
C VAL A 45 8.26 6.35 -18.55
N LYS A 46 9.47 6.47 -19.09
CA LYS A 46 10.11 7.76 -19.35
C LYS A 46 9.30 8.62 -20.33
N LYS A 47 8.72 8.02 -21.37
CA LYS A 47 7.83 8.74 -22.32
C LYS A 47 6.52 9.18 -21.65
N TRP A 48 5.94 8.35 -20.80
CA TRP A 48 4.74 8.71 -20.05
C TRP A 48 4.99 9.86 -19.08
N GLU A 49 6.08 9.83 -18.30
CA GLU A 49 6.45 10.92 -17.38
C GLU A 49 6.78 12.25 -18.07
N GLN A 50 6.98 12.25 -19.39
CA GLN A 50 7.24 13.43 -20.22
C GLN A 50 6.00 13.89 -21.02
N ASP A 51 4.84 13.25 -20.80
CA ASP A 51 3.62 13.45 -21.59
C ASP A 51 3.84 13.26 -23.11
N ARG A 52 4.89 12.50 -23.49
CA ARG A 52 5.23 12.16 -24.88
C ARG A 52 4.66 10.83 -25.35
N GLY A 53 3.89 10.16 -24.49
CA GLY A 53 3.12 8.98 -24.84
C GLY A 53 1.83 8.97 -24.05
N ASP A 54 0.73 8.57 -24.70
CA ASP A 54 -0.50 8.25 -23.98
C ASP A 54 -0.17 7.19 -22.92
N GLY A 55 -0.21 7.60 -21.66
CA GLY A 55 -0.10 6.68 -20.53
C GLY A 55 -1.19 5.62 -20.69
N ASP A 56 -0.78 4.36 -20.90
CA ASP A 56 -1.72 3.28 -21.13
C ASP A 56 -2.60 3.10 -19.88
N LEU A 57 -3.91 3.34 -20.05
CA LEU A 57 -4.88 3.27 -18.96
C LEU A 57 -4.90 1.87 -18.31
N ALA A 58 -4.60 0.81 -19.07
CA ALA A 58 -4.49 -0.54 -18.52
C ALA A 58 -3.25 -0.65 -17.61
N CYS A 59 -2.11 -0.11 -18.03
CA CYS A 59 -0.88 -0.08 -17.23
C CYS A 59 -1.07 0.75 -15.95
N TRP A 60 -1.82 1.85 -16.05
CA TRP A 60 -2.16 2.68 -14.90
C TRP A 60 -3.00 1.92 -13.86
N HIS A 61 -4.08 1.27 -14.30
CA HIS A 61 -4.90 0.46 -13.40
C HIS A 61 -4.12 -0.69 -12.79
N LEU A 62 -3.27 -1.35 -13.58
CA LEU A 62 -2.40 -2.42 -13.09
C LEU A 62 -1.45 -1.90 -12.01
N ALA A 63 -0.82 -0.74 -12.23
CA ALA A 63 0.06 -0.11 -11.25
C ALA A 63 -0.68 0.20 -9.95
N LEU A 64 -1.86 0.83 -10.03
CA LEU A 64 -2.67 1.14 -8.86
C LEU A 64 -3.15 -0.11 -8.10
N LEU A 65 -3.47 -1.19 -8.81
CA LEU A 65 -3.86 -2.46 -8.20
C LEU A 65 -2.69 -3.11 -7.46
N LEU A 66 -1.53 -3.22 -8.13
CA LEU A 66 -0.33 -3.85 -7.56
C LEU A 66 0.26 -3.04 -6.40
N LEU A 67 0.14 -1.72 -6.44
CA LEU A 67 0.58 -0.83 -5.36
C LEU A 67 -0.45 -0.65 -4.24
N GLY A 68 -1.64 -1.25 -4.38
CA GLY A 68 -2.69 -1.23 -3.36
C GLY A 68 -3.41 0.11 -3.21
N GLU A 69 -3.37 0.96 -4.24
CA GLU A 69 -4.10 2.23 -4.33
C GLU A 69 -5.59 2.00 -4.64
N LEU A 70 -5.92 0.94 -5.39
CA LEU A 70 -7.30 0.47 -5.56
C LEU A 70 -7.72 -0.38 -4.36
N GLY A 71 -8.47 0.21 -3.42
CA GLY A 71 -9.26 -0.59 -2.47
C GLY A 71 -8.89 -0.52 -0.99
N ARG A 72 -8.22 0.54 -0.51
CA ARG A 72 -8.34 0.88 0.92
C ARG A 72 -9.68 1.56 1.19
N LYS A 73 -10.77 0.80 1.06
CA LYS A 73 -12.06 1.15 1.68
C LYS A 73 -11.74 1.30 3.16
N LYS A 74 -11.68 2.54 3.63
CA LYS A 74 -11.43 2.93 5.01
C LYS A 74 -12.27 1.99 5.88
N ARG A 75 -11.66 0.95 6.49
CA ARG A 75 -12.22 0.36 7.70
C ARG A 75 -12.25 1.55 8.63
N ARG A 76 -13.42 2.18 8.76
CA ARG A 76 -13.65 3.10 9.85
C ARG A 76 -13.27 2.28 11.09
N ALA A 77 -12.25 2.75 11.80
CA ALA A 77 -11.93 2.27 13.12
C ALA A 77 -13.18 2.47 13.97
N ASN A 78 -14.04 1.45 14.00
CA ASN A 78 -15.05 1.29 15.02
C ASN A 78 -14.41 0.37 16.05
N GLY A 79 -14.04 0.98 17.18
CA GLY A 79 -13.31 0.31 18.23
C GLY A 79 -14.07 -0.91 18.77
N ARG A 80 -13.32 -1.97 19.03
CA ARG A 80 -13.52 -2.73 20.25
C ARG A 80 -12.19 -3.34 20.65
N ARG A 81 -11.62 -2.79 21.72
CA ARG A 81 -10.70 -3.50 22.59
C ARG A 81 -11.44 -4.74 23.07
N GLU A 82 -10.90 -5.91 22.85
CA GLU A 82 -10.99 -7.01 23.81
C GLU A 82 -9.57 -7.56 23.93
N GLY A 83 -8.87 -7.01 24.92
CA GLY A 83 -7.74 -7.70 25.52
C GLY A 83 -8.30 -8.94 26.17
N ALA A 84 -8.11 -10.09 25.52
CA ALA A 84 -8.16 -11.37 26.21
C ALA A 84 -6.89 -11.42 27.06
N GLU A 85 -7.04 -10.93 28.28
CA GLU A 85 -6.11 -11.12 29.39
C GLU A 85 -6.00 -12.63 29.62
N ILE A 86 -4.95 -13.25 29.07
CA ILE A 86 -4.60 -14.62 29.43
C ILE A 86 -3.89 -14.50 30.78
N ALA A 87 -4.66 -14.64 31.85
CA ALA A 87 -4.12 -14.82 33.19
C ALA A 87 -3.18 -16.04 33.19
N PRO A 88 -1.95 -15.95 33.72
CA PRO A 88 -1.21 -17.14 34.09
C PRO A 88 -1.93 -17.76 35.30
N ASP A 89 -2.61 -18.87 35.05
CA ASP A 89 -3.16 -19.75 36.07
C ASP A 89 -2.01 -20.21 36.98
N ARG A 90 -1.96 -19.63 38.18
CA ARG A 90 -1.13 -20.12 39.28
C ARG A 90 -1.73 -21.44 39.74
N ALA A 91 -1.23 -22.54 39.19
CA ALA A 91 -1.26 -23.82 39.90
C ALA A 91 0.03 -23.93 40.71
N ASP A 92 -0.05 -23.44 41.95
CA ASP A 92 0.86 -23.79 43.04
C ASP A 92 0.58 -25.24 43.43
N ALA A 93 1.57 -26.12 43.32
CA ALA A 93 1.62 -27.37 44.05
C ALA A 93 3.09 -27.75 44.24
N ASP A 94 3.67 -27.15 45.27
CA ASP A 94 4.77 -27.68 46.07
C ASP A 94 4.55 -29.17 46.38
N SER A 95 5.54 -30.01 46.10
CA SER A 95 5.95 -31.12 46.98
C SER A 95 7.24 -31.79 46.50
N ALA A 96 8.28 -31.53 47.30
CA ALA A 96 9.27 -32.49 47.80
C ALA A 96 10.37 -33.04 46.85
N THR A 97 11.49 -32.32 46.90
CA THR A 97 12.89 -32.76 47.07
C THR A 97 13.15 -34.19 47.58
N GLY A 98 14.20 -34.82 47.00
CA GLY A 98 15.00 -35.92 47.55
C GLY A 98 14.73 -37.25 46.83
N GLU A 99 15.66 -37.93 46.16
CA GLU A 99 17.03 -38.24 46.52
C GLU A 99 17.75 -38.80 45.27
N ALA A 100 19.05 -38.57 45.14
CA ALA A 100 19.96 -39.19 44.16
C ALA A 100 21.00 -40.03 44.93
N PRO A 101 21.91 -40.80 44.30
CA PRO A 101 21.97 -41.36 42.95
C PRO A 101 21.79 -42.90 42.90
#